data_AF-A0A7S2KHN0-F1
#
_entry.id   AF-A0A7S2KHN0-F1
#
_cell.length_a   1.000
_cell.length_b   1.000
_cell.length_c   1.000
_cell.angle_alpha   90.00
_cell.angle_beta   90.00
_cell.angle_gamma   90.00
#
_symmetry.space_group_name_H-M   'P 1'
#
loop_
_entity.id
_entity.type
_entity.pdbx_description
1 polymer ?
#
loop_
_entity_poly.entity_id
_entity_poly.type
_entity_poly.pdbx_seq_one_letter_code
_entity_poly.pdbx_strand_id
1 'polypeptide(L)'
;LGMANGDLPFLQFFNTWRAKDSNAPTVRQLCLSPYLAQAASILMDSPTVKLYQDSLFHKRAGDGWTPWHSDSRMAPFDTSKMITFWIPLQKVPTPENGG
;
A
#
# COMPACT_ATOMS: atom_id res chain seq x y z
N LEU A 1 16.81 -3.23 12.42
CA LEU A 1 15.43 -3.12 11.91
C LEU A 1 14.54 -2.91 13.13
N GLY A 2 14.03 -1.69 13.30
CA GLY A 2 13.56 -1.16 14.58
C GLY A 2 12.21 -1.69 15.04
N MET A 3 12.18 -2.88 15.63
CA MET A 3 11.11 -3.26 16.56
C MET A 3 11.61 -2.99 17.97
N ALA A 4 10.78 -2.43 18.85
CA ALA A 4 11.09 -2.42 20.27
C ALA A 4 11.04 -3.87 20.79
N ASN A 5 11.76 -4.16 21.88
CA ASN A 5 11.76 -5.51 22.46
C ASN A 5 10.33 -5.90 22.87
N GLY A 6 9.73 -6.86 22.14
CA GLY A 6 8.44 -7.47 22.47
C GLY A 6 7.32 -7.28 21.44
N ASP A 7 7.47 -6.36 20.48
CA ASP A 7 6.43 -6.13 19.46
C ASP A 7 6.35 -7.29 18.47
N LEU A 8 5.14 -7.64 18.03
CA LEU A 8 4.93 -8.59 16.94
C LEU A 8 4.91 -7.85 15.59
N PRO A 9 5.41 -8.47 14.51
CA PRO A 9 5.27 -7.89 13.19
C PRO A 9 3.80 -7.95 12.74
N PHE A 10 3.32 -6.89 12.09
CA PHE A 10 2.01 -6.92 11.43
C PHE A 10 2.06 -7.76 10.16
N LEU A 11 0.90 -8.27 9.74
CA LEU A 11 0.80 -9.05 8.51
C LEU A 11 0.82 -8.15 7.28
N GLN A 12 1.62 -8.53 6.29
CA GLN A 12 1.79 -7.83 5.03
C GLN A 12 1.60 -8.78 3.87
N PHE A 13 0.76 -8.40 2.93
CA PHE A 13 0.55 -9.14 1.69
C PHE A 13 0.79 -8.20 0.52
N PHE A 14 1.39 -8.73 -0.55
CA PHE A 14 1.71 -7.97 -1.75
C PHE A 14 1.08 -8.63 -2.96
N ASN A 15 0.70 -7.80 -3.95
CA ASN A 15 0.09 -8.27 -5.20
C ASN A 15 -1.20 -9.09 -4.96
N THR A 16 -1.99 -8.73 -3.94
CA THR A 16 -3.26 -9.38 -3.64
C THR A 16 -4.28 -9.22 -4.78
N TRP A 17 -4.11 -8.21 -5.65
CA TRP A 17 -4.89 -8.03 -6.88
C TRP A 17 -4.79 -9.22 -7.86
N ARG A 18 -3.76 -10.06 -7.72
CA ARG A 18 -3.53 -11.25 -8.55
C ARG A 18 -4.18 -12.52 -8.00
N ALA A 19 -4.75 -12.49 -6.80
CA ALA A 19 -5.36 -13.65 -6.18
C ALA A 19 -6.52 -14.18 -7.05
N LYS A 20 -6.60 -15.50 -7.19
CA LYS A 20 -7.60 -16.20 -8.03
C LYS A 20 -8.88 -16.57 -7.25
N ASP A 21 -8.95 -16.26 -5.97
CA ASP A 21 -10.11 -16.59 -5.13
C ASP A 21 -11.29 -15.64 -5.42
N SER A 22 -12.49 -16.20 -5.39
CA SER A 22 -13.81 -15.57 -5.46
C SER A 22 -14.03 -14.35 -4.55
N ASN A 23 -13.26 -14.19 -3.46
CA ASN A 23 -13.29 -13.01 -2.57
C ASN A 23 -12.30 -11.89 -2.95
N ALA A 24 -11.44 -12.12 -3.96
CA ALA A 24 -10.50 -11.13 -4.51
C ALA A 24 -10.98 -10.22 -5.67
N PRO A 25 -12.16 -10.39 -6.32
CA PRO A 25 -12.52 -9.57 -7.49
C PRO A 25 -12.68 -8.09 -7.13
N THR A 26 -13.09 -7.77 -5.90
CA THR A 26 -13.22 -6.38 -5.41
C THR A 26 -11.87 -5.68 -5.31
N VAL A 27 -10.81 -6.38 -4.83
CA VAL A 27 -9.47 -5.78 -4.72
C VAL A 27 -8.90 -5.51 -6.10
N ARG A 28 -9.00 -6.48 -7.01
CA ARG A 28 -8.54 -6.29 -8.39
C ARG A 28 -9.27 -5.14 -9.08
N GLN A 29 -10.58 -5.01 -8.89
CA GLN A 29 -11.37 -3.91 -9.44
C GLN A 29 -10.94 -2.56 -8.87
N LEU A 30 -10.66 -2.48 -7.56
CA LEU A 30 -10.15 -1.27 -6.92
C LEU A 30 -8.78 -0.90 -7.47
N CYS A 31 -7.82 -1.83 -7.48
CA CYS A 31 -6.45 -1.58 -7.95
C CYS A 31 -6.37 -1.21 -9.44
N LEU A 32 -7.30 -1.71 -10.26
CA LEU A 32 -7.40 -1.40 -11.69
C LEU A 32 -8.49 -0.36 -12.00
N SER A 33 -8.91 0.41 -11.00
CA SER A 33 -9.93 1.46 -11.17
C SER A 33 -9.46 2.53 -12.16
N PRO A 34 -10.27 2.86 -13.20
CA PRO A 34 -9.97 3.95 -14.12
C PRO A 34 -9.82 5.31 -13.41
N TYR A 35 -10.55 5.50 -12.30
CA TYR A 35 -10.47 6.72 -11.50
C TYR A 35 -9.09 6.89 -10.85
N LEU A 36 -8.57 5.83 -10.21
CA LEU A 36 -7.23 5.86 -9.61
C LEU A 36 -6.14 5.99 -10.68
N ALA A 37 -6.32 5.31 -11.82
CA ALA A 37 -5.38 5.42 -12.95
C ALA A 37 -5.32 6.85 -13.51
N GLN A 38 -6.47 7.51 -13.66
CA GLN A 38 -6.55 8.90 -14.11
C GLN A 38 -5.90 9.86 -13.11
N ALA A 39 -6.21 9.72 -11.82
CA ALA A 39 -5.59 10.54 -10.77
C ALA A 39 -4.06 10.37 -10.76
N ALA A 40 -3.55 9.15 -10.87
CA ALA A 40 -2.11 8.88 -10.92
C ALA A 40 -1.45 9.46 -12.17
N SER A 41 -2.10 9.35 -13.33
CA SER A 41 -1.62 9.93 -14.60
C SER A 41 -1.45 11.45 -14.51
N ILE A 42 -2.43 12.13 -13.93
CA ILE A 42 -2.40 13.59 -13.70
C ILE A 42 -1.28 13.95 -12.71
N LEU A 43 -1.22 13.29 -11.56
CA LEU A 43 -0.27 13.64 -10.49
C LEU A 43 1.19 13.34 -10.85
N MET A 44 1.45 12.30 -11.66
CA MET A 44 2.80 11.94 -12.10
C MET A 44 3.20 12.60 -13.43
N ASP A 45 2.31 13.39 -14.04
CA ASP A 45 2.48 13.97 -15.37
C ASP A 45 2.95 12.91 -16.39
N SER A 46 2.12 11.88 -16.58
CA SER A 46 2.42 10.75 -17.45
C SER A 46 1.19 10.38 -18.28
N PRO A 47 1.29 10.17 -19.61
CA PRO A 47 0.15 9.86 -20.45
C PRO A 47 -0.50 8.51 -20.11
N THR A 48 0.26 7.59 -19.52
CA THR A 48 -0.25 6.29 -19.06
C THR A 48 0.42 5.89 -17.75
N VAL A 49 -0.22 5.02 -16.99
CA VAL A 49 0.31 4.48 -15.73
C VAL A 49 0.13 2.97 -15.70
N LYS A 50 0.94 2.29 -14.89
CA LYS A 50 0.85 0.85 -14.68
C LYS A 50 0.80 0.56 -13.19
N LEU A 51 -0.09 -0.34 -12.78
CA LEU A 51 -0.08 -0.88 -11.44
C LEU A 51 1.19 -1.73 -11.24
N TYR A 52 2.05 -1.30 -10.33
CA TYR A 52 3.23 -2.07 -9.93
C TYR A 52 2.85 -3.17 -8.93
N GLN A 53 2.24 -2.74 -7.82
CA GLN A 53 1.93 -3.57 -6.66
C GLN A 53 0.77 -2.96 -5.89
N ASP A 54 -0.06 -3.81 -5.29
CA ASP A 54 -0.87 -3.43 -4.12
C ASP A 54 -0.27 -4.06 -2.86
N SER A 55 -0.47 -3.41 -1.72
CA SER A 55 -0.01 -3.88 -0.42
C SER A 55 -1.19 -3.86 0.56
N LEU A 56 -1.50 -5.01 1.17
CA LEU A 56 -2.46 -5.11 2.27
C LEU A 56 -1.70 -5.17 3.60
N PHE A 57 -1.94 -4.18 4.45
CA PHE A 57 -1.36 -4.09 5.78
C PHE A 57 -2.44 -4.37 6.83
N HIS A 58 -2.38 -5.55 7.46
CA HIS A 58 -3.27 -5.93 8.55
C HIS A 58 -2.54 -5.72 9.88
N LYS A 59 -2.77 -4.55 10.49
CA LYS A 59 -2.27 -4.18 11.81
C LYS A 59 -3.30 -4.51 12.88
N ARG A 60 -2.90 -5.32 13.86
CA ARG A 60 -3.67 -5.70 15.04
C ARG A 60 -3.21 -4.88 16.24
N ALA A 61 -4.01 -4.87 17.30
CA ALA A 61 -3.58 -4.31 18.57
C ALA A 61 -2.33 -5.04 19.07
N GLY A 62 -1.27 -4.28 19.40
CA GLY A 62 0.01 -4.82 19.84
C GLY A 62 1.00 -5.16 18.72
N ASP A 63 0.62 -5.03 17.44
CA ASP A 63 1.59 -5.09 16.36
C ASP A 63 2.48 -3.84 16.37
N GLY A 64 3.75 -4.03 16.02
CA GLY A 64 4.75 -2.97 15.97
C GLY A 64 4.48 -1.90 14.90
N TRP A 65 5.16 -0.76 15.05
CA TRP A 65 5.10 0.35 14.11
C TRP A 65 5.82 0.03 12.79
N THR A 66 5.46 0.75 11.72
CA THR A 66 6.18 0.65 10.44
C THR A 66 7.43 1.53 10.50
N PRO A 67 8.65 1.00 10.32
CA PRO A 67 9.87 1.79 10.33
C PRO A 67 9.84 2.97 9.35
N TRP A 68 10.48 4.08 9.71
CA TRP A 68 10.68 5.20 8.78
C TRP A 68 11.45 4.72 7.54
N HIS A 69 10.90 4.99 6.36
CA HIS A 69 11.50 4.64 5.08
C HIS A 69 11.00 5.57 3.97
N SER A 70 11.52 5.37 2.76
CA SER A 70 11.07 6.04 1.54
C SER A 70 10.88 4.98 0.44
N ASP A 71 9.68 4.92 -0.12
CA ASP A 71 9.33 3.93 -1.16
C ASP A 71 10.23 4.01 -2.39
N SER A 72 10.66 5.22 -2.78
CA SER A 72 11.52 5.42 -3.95
C SER A 72 12.89 4.76 -3.82
N ARG A 73 13.38 4.50 -2.60
CA ARG A 73 14.63 3.76 -2.38
C ARG A 73 14.45 2.25 -2.43
N MET A 74 13.22 1.76 -2.29
CA MET A 74 12.89 0.34 -2.23
C MET A 74 12.29 -0.16 -3.55
N ALA A 75 11.70 0.74 -4.34
CA ALA A 75 11.13 0.42 -5.64
C ALA A 75 12.23 0.23 -6.71
N PRO A 76 12.12 -0.79 -7.58
CA PRO A 76 13.13 -1.11 -8.59
C PRO A 76 12.98 -0.24 -9.85
N PHE A 77 12.76 1.07 -9.69
CA PHE A 77 12.48 1.98 -10.80
C PHE A 77 13.60 2.97 -11.02
N ASP A 78 14.02 3.10 -12.28
CA ASP A 78 14.91 4.17 -12.75
C ASP A 78 14.12 5.46 -13.04
N THR A 79 13.20 5.81 -12.14
CA THR A 79 12.39 7.03 -12.23
C THR A 79 11.78 7.37 -10.88
N SER A 80 11.56 8.65 -10.62
CA SER A 80 10.78 9.13 -9.47
C SER A 80 9.28 9.20 -9.73
N LYS A 81 8.80 8.84 -10.93
CA LYS A 81 7.37 8.84 -11.30
C LYS A 81 6.66 7.62 -10.72
N MET A 82 6.47 7.62 -9.40
CA MET A 82 5.72 6.61 -8.65
C MET A 82 4.81 7.31 -7.63
N ILE A 83 3.59 6.80 -7.50
CA ILE A 83 2.64 7.26 -6.47
C ILE A 83 1.99 6.07 -5.77
N THR A 84 1.78 6.19 -4.47
CA THR A 84 1.06 5.23 -3.64
C THR A 84 -0.26 5.86 -3.21
N PHE A 85 -1.39 5.21 -3.54
CA PHE A 85 -2.67 5.54 -2.92
C PHE A 85 -2.84 4.72 -1.65
N TRP A 86 -2.87 5.38 -0.50
CA TRP A 86 -3.14 4.74 0.79
C TRP A 86 -4.64 4.85 1.10
N ILE A 87 -5.32 3.70 1.17
CA ILE A 87 -6.78 3.62 1.36
C ILE A 87 -7.06 2.88 2.67
N PRO A 88 -7.61 3.56 3.70
CA PRO A 88 -7.96 2.90 4.94
C PRO A 88 -9.18 1.98 4.76
N LEU A 89 -9.04 0.71 5.15
CA LEU A 89 -10.16 -0.25 5.17
C LEU A 89 -10.92 -0.26 6.50
N GLN A 90 -10.39 0.45 7.50
CA GLN A 90 -10.97 0.66 8.81
C GLN A 90 -10.71 2.11 9.23
N LYS A 91 -11.41 2.60 10.26
CA LYS A 91 -11.15 3.94 10.81
C LYS A 91 -9.68 4.07 11.20
N VAL A 92 -9.02 5.12 10.70
CA VAL A 92 -7.63 5.43 11.08
C VAL A 92 -7.61 5.81 12.56
N PRO A 93 -6.76 5.18 13.39
CA PRO A 93 -6.67 5.48 14.81
C PRO A 93 -6.00 6.85 15.04
N THR A 94 -5.82 7.25 16.30
CA THR A 94 -5.08 8.48 16.62
C THR A 94 -3.59 8.32 16.29
N PRO A 95 -2.82 9.42 16.13
CA PRO A 95 -1.39 9.34 15.85
C PRO A 95 -0.59 8.49 16.84
N GLU A 96 -0.98 8.50 18.12
CA GLU A 96 -0.33 7.70 19.18
C GLU A 96 -0.57 6.19 19.03
N ASN A 97 -1.58 5.80 18.25
CA ASN A 97 -2.02 4.43 18.02
C ASN A 97 -1.80 3.98 16.56
N GLY A 98 -0.90 4.64 15.83
CA GLY A 98 -0.49 4.25 14.48
C GLY A 98 -1.33 4.83 13.35
N GLY A 99 -1.99 5.96 13.59
CA GLY A 99 -2.66 6.79 12.57
C GLY A 99 -1.77 7.82 11.91
#